data_AF-A0A8S9URQ8-F1
#
_entry.id   AF-A0A8S9URQ8-F1
#
_cell.length_a   1.000
_cell.length_b   1.000
_cell.length_c   1.000
_cell.angle_alpha   90.00
_cell.angle_beta   90.00
_cell.angle_gamma   90.00
#
_symmetry.space_group_name_H-M   'P 1'
#
loop_
_entity.id
_entity.type
_entity.pdbx_description
1 polymer ?
#
loop_
_entity_poly.entity_id
_entity_poly.type
_entity_poly.pdbx_seq_one_letter_code
_entity_poly.pdbx_strand_id
1 'polypeptide(L)'
;MLPAPASLTEDVVPATPDSQEELTKGPTRTGTDAGDSGLPIQVSQWLASFDGTMVAVEANGQCAFLAMYASTVNHSAAKLKTTKAVVREATSLKDSIYALMMFNLRKDVALGLVDPIAEYAKLYPDNPAYTSTEPSTAALYGHYNQARTRSTGVKVPASF
;
A
#
# COMPACT_ATOMS: atom_id res chain seq x y z
N MET A 1 -16.54 54.57 -5.46
CA MET A 1 -17.14 53.23 -5.68
C MET A 1 -15.98 52.28 -5.93
N LEU A 2 -15.60 51.49 -4.92
CA LEU A 2 -14.48 50.56 -5.00
C LEU A 2 -14.94 49.27 -5.72
N PRO A 3 -14.10 48.62 -6.55
CA PRO A 3 -14.45 47.33 -7.14
C PRO A 3 -14.42 46.22 -6.09
N ALA A 4 -15.36 45.29 -6.20
CA ALA A 4 -15.53 44.12 -5.32
C ALA A 4 -14.36 43.12 -5.45
N PRO A 5 -14.02 42.37 -4.39
CA PRO A 5 -12.95 41.39 -4.44
C PRO A 5 -13.34 40.20 -5.33
N ALA A 6 -12.39 39.75 -6.15
CA ALA A 6 -12.52 38.55 -6.94
C ALA A 6 -12.73 37.34 -6.02
N SER A 7 -13.81 36.60 -6.28
CA SER A 7 -14.11 35.31 -5.64
C SER A 7 -12.98 34.34 -5.95
N LEU A 8 -12.24 33.93 -4.92
CA LEU A 8 -11.35 32.79 -4.95
C LEU A 8 -12.23 31.55 -5.07
N THR A 9 -12.47 31.08 -6.29
CA THR A 9 -12.91 29.71 -6.51
C THR A 9 -11.74 28.82 -6.13
N GLU A 10 -11.66 28.45 -4.84
CA GLU A 10 -10.78 27.39 -4.38
C GLU A 10 -11.12 26.14 -5.19
N ASP A 11 -10.22 25.76 -6.10
CA ASP A 11 -10.22 24.42 -6.67
C ASP A 11 -10.01 23.47 -5.48
N VAL A 12 -11.11 22.90 -5.00
CA VAL A 12 -11.09 21.87 -3.97
C VAL A 12 -10.46 20.65 -4.64
N VAL A 13 -9.14 20.51 -4.50
CA VAL A 13 -8.45 19.28 -4.82
C VAL A 13 -9.06 18.21 -3.92
N PRO A 14 -9.78 17.21 -4.47
CA PRO A 14 -10.37 16.18 -3.65
C PRO A 14 -9.25 15.47 -2.89
N ALA A 15 -9.53 15.12 -1.63
CA ALA A 15 -8.59 14.38 -0.80
C ALA A 15 -8.09 13.15 -1.56
N THR A 16 -6.79 12.85 -1.43
CA THR A 16 -6.22 11.63 -2.00
C THR A 16 -7.04 10.43 -1.50
N PRO A 17 -7.64 9.65 -2.40
CA PRO A 17 -8.44 8.49 -2.04
C PRO A 17 -7.67 7.57 -1.09
N ASP A 18 -8.38 7.07 -0.08
CA ASP A 18 -7.91 5.97 0.74
C ASP A 18 -7.55 4.78 -0.16
N SER A 19 -6.46 4.05 0.16
CA SER A 19 -6.05 2.82 -0.52
C SER A 19 -7.13 1.73 -0.67
N GLN A 20 -8.24 1.84 0.08
CA GLN A 20 -9.42 0.98 0.04
C GLN A 20 -10.52 1.49 -0.90
N GLU A 21 -10.43 2.73 -1.39
CA GLU A 21 -11.36 3.23 -2.41
C GLU A 21 -11.10 2.55 -3.76
N GLU A 22 -12.19 2.24 -4.48
CA GLU A 22 -12.10 1.67 -5.82
C GLU A 22 -11.39 2.66 -6.74
N LEU A 23 -10.21 2.28 -7.25
CA LEU A 23 -9.49 3.06 -8.25
C LEU A 23 -10.38 3.22 -9.48
N THR A 24 -11.07 4.35 -9.58
CA THR A 24 -11.90 4.67 -10.75
C THR A 24 -10.96 5.03 -11.88
N LYS A 25 -10.61 4.03 -12.69
CA LYS A 25 -9.86 4.23 -13.91
C LYS A 25 -10.80 4.87 -14.93
N GLY A 26 -10.73 6.20 -15.05
CA GLY A 26 -11.36 6.91 -16.15
C GLY A 26 -10.85 6.39 -17.51
N PRO A 27 -11.58 6.67 -18.61
CA PRO A 27 -11.08 6.36 -19.95
C PRO A 27 -9.70 6.99 -20.14
N THR A 28 -8.74 6.18 -20.57
CA THR A 28 -7.36 6.64 -20.85
C THR A 28 -7.39 7.69 -21.95
N ARG A 29 -7.16 8.94 -21.56
CA ARG A 29 -6.96 10.07 -22.47
C ARG A 29 -5.46 10.28 -22.64
N THR A 30 -5.03 10.57 -23.87
CA THR A 30 -3.64 10.84 -24.22
C THR A 30 -3.16 12.21 -23.72
N GLY A 31 -4.05 13.02 -23.11
CA GLY A 31 -3.74 14.38 -22.66
C GLY A 31 -3.56 15.36 -23.82
N THR A 32 -4.01 14.99 -25.02
CA THR A 32 -3.84 15.75 -26.27
C THR A 32 -5.11 16.47 -26.71
N ASP A 33 -6.24 16.20 -26.06
CA ASP A 33 -7.52 16.78 -26.44
C ASP A 33 -7.66 18.21 -25.87
N ALA A 34 -8.47 19.04 -26.52
CA ALA A 34 -8.74 20.40 -26.05
C ALA A 34 -9.42 20.35 -24.66
N GLY A 35 -8.76 20.91 -23.65
CA GLY A 35 -9.19 20.88 -22.24
C GLY A 35 -8.38 19.95 -21.34
N ASP A 36 -7.47 19.14 -21.89
CA ASP A 36 -6.66 18.19 -21.13
C ASP A 36 -5.45 18.82 -20.40
N SER A 37 -5.08 20.06 -20.73
CA SER A 37 -3.87 20.72 -20.22
C SER A 37 -3.86 20.98 -18.70
N GLY A 38 -5.00 20.82 -18.03
CA GLY A 38 -5.14 20.93 -16.57
C GLY A 38 -5.52 19.61 -15.88
N LEU A 39 -5.69 18.51 -16.61
CA LEU A 39 -6.09 17.24 -16.03
C LEU A 39 -4.88 16.50 -15.43
N PRO A 40 -5.04 15.82 -14.27
CA PRO A 40 -3.99 14.96 -13.75
C PRO A 40 -3.57 13.90 -14.78
N ILE A 41 -2.26 13.70 -14.94
CA ILE A 41 -1.73 12.63 -15.80
C ILE A 41 -2.29 11.29 -15.29
N GLN A 42 -2.96 10.56 -16.17
CA GLN A 42 -3.52 9.27 -15.80
C GLN A 42 -2.40 8.24 -15.57
N VAL A 43 -2.57 7.36 -14.58
CA VAL A 43 -1.55 6.34 -14.22
C VAL A 43 -1.12 5.50 -15.42
N SER A 44 -2.05 5.13 -16.31
CA SER A 44 -1.72 4.40 -17.53
C SER A 44 -0.83 5.19 -18.49
N GLN A 45 -1.06 6.49 -18.64
CA GLN A 45 -0.26 7.38 -19.46
C GLN A 45 1.14 7.59 -18.86
N TRP A 46 1.21 7.75 -17.54
CA TRP A 46 2.49 7.83 -16.83
C TRP A 46 3.31 6.55 -17.01
N LEU A 47 2.71 5.37 -16.81
CA LEU A 47 3.38 4.07 -16.98
C LEU A 47 3.88 3.84 -18.41
N ALA A 48 3.11 4.26 -19.43
CA ALA A 48 3.51 4.13 -20.83
C ALA A 48 4.83 4.84 -21.15
N SER A 49 5.18 5.90 -20.41
CA SER A 49 6.46 6.61 -20.56
C SER A 49 7.67 5.75 -20.17
N PHE A 50 7.45 4.65 -19.46
CA PHE A 50 8.49 3.70 -19.01
C PHE A 50 8.34 2.32 -19.64
N ASP A 51 7.53 2.18 -20.70
CA ASP A 51 7.09 0.87 -21.23
C ASP A 51 6.44 -0.02 -20.14
N GLY A 52 5.86 0.62 -19.13
CA GLY A 52 5.22 -0.02 -18.00
C GLY A 52 3.76 -0.35 -18.28
N THR A 53 3.27 -1.42 -17.66
CA THR A 53 1.85 -1.78 -17.69
C THR A 53 1.32 -2.06 -16.30
N MET A 54 0.03 -1.77 -16.07
CA MET A 54 -0.60 -2.11 -14.80
C MET A 54 -0.88 -3.60 -14.73
N VAL A 55 -0.45 -4.22 -13.64
CA VAL A 55 -0.75 -5.63 -13.32
C VAL A 55 -1.80 -5.67 -12.21
N ALA A 56 -2.99 -6.18 -12.53
CA ALA A 56 -4.00 -6.46 -11.54
C ALA A 56 -3.59 -7.66 -10.67
N VAL A 57 -3.69 -7.51 -9.35
CA VAL A 57 -3.44 -8.57 -8.37
C VAL A 57 -4.72 -8.88 -7.58
N GLU A 58 -4.72 -9.98 -6.85
CA GLU A 58 -5.88 -10.38 -6.06
C GLU A 58 -6.10 -9.47 -4.84
N ALA A 59 -7.32 -8.99 -4.65
CA ALA A 59 -7.74 -8.18 -3.49
C ALA A 59 -8.10 -9.07 -2.28
N ASN A 60 -7.15 -9.88 -1.82
CA ASN A 60 -7.34 -10.83 -0.72
C ASN A 60 -6.68 -10.37 0.59
N GLY A 61 -6.36 -9.09 0.73
CA GLY A 61 -5.60 -8.57 1.87
C GLY A 61 -4.11 -8.93 1.85
N GLN A 62 -3.60 -9.50 0.74
CA GLN A 62 -2.17 -9.74 0.49
C GLN A 62 -1.70 -9.06 -0.81
N CYS A 63 -2.50 -8.13 -1.34
CA CYS A 63 -2.27 -7.45 -2.63
C CYS A 63 -0.90 -6.76 -2.70
N ALA A 64 -0.43 -6.15 -1.61
CA ALA A 64 0.89 -5.51 -1.57
C ALA A 64 2.03 -6.52 -1.85
N PHE A 65 1.99 -7.71 -1.25
CA PHE A 65 3.01 -8.75 -1.47
C PHE A 65 2.89 -9.36 -2.87
N LEU A 66 1.67 -9.54 -3.38
CA LEU A 66 1.44 -10.01 -4.75
C LEU A 66 1.92 -8.99 -5.80
N ALA A 67 1.69 -7.70 -5.55
CA ALA A 67 2.16 -6.61 -6.42
C ALA A 67 3.68 -6.48 -6.38
N MET A 68 4.27 -6.59 -5.19
CA MET A 68 5.73 -6.62 -5.05
C MET A 68 6.33 -7.80 -5.81
N TYR A 69 5.76 -9.01 -5.66
CA TYR A 69 6.20 -10.19 -6.40
C TYR A 69 6.06 -10.00 -7.92
N ALA A 70 4.93 -9.49 -8.41
CA ALA A 70 4.74 -9.20 -9.84
C ALA A 70 5.81 -8.23 -10.36
N SER A 71 6.17 -7.24 -9.55
CA SER A 71 7.20 -6.25 -9.89
C SER A 71 8.60 -6.87 -9.93
N THR A 72 8.96 -7.72 -8.96
CA THR A 72 10.30 -8.32 -8.91
C THR A 72 10.58 -9.31 -10.03
N VAL A 73 9.54 -9.95 -10.58
CA VAL A 73 9.66 -10.87 -11.73
C VAL A 73 9.38 -10.19 -13.07
N ASN A 74 9.15 -8.88 -13.08
CA ASN A 74 8.73 -8.11 -14.26
C ASN A 74 7.56 -8.77 -15.01
N HIS A 75 6.50 -9.08 -14.29
CA HIS A 75 5.35 -9.81 -14.83
C HIS A 75 4.69 -9.03 -15.97
N SER A 76 4.62 -9.65 -17.15
CA SER A 76 4.23 -8.97 -18.39
C SER A 76 2.73 -8.97 -18.69
N ALA A 77 1.94 -9.80 -18.01
CA ALA A 77 0.50 -9.88 -18.27
C ALA A 77 -0.28 -8.89 -17.40
N ALA A 78 -1.37 -8.34 -17.94
CA ALA A 78 -2.24 -7.39 -17.26
C ALA A 78 -2.86 -7.88 -15.92
N LYS A 79 -2.77 -9.19 -15.64
CA LYS A 79 -3.21 -9.78 -14.38
C LYS A 79 -2.23 -10.85 -13.90
N LEU A 80 -1.87 -10.81 -12.62
CA LEU A 80 -1.17 -11.89 -11.94
C LEU A 80 -2.19 -12.96 -11.53
N LYS A 81 -2.05 -14.17 -12.08
CA LYS A 81 -2.89 -15.31 -11.68
C LYS A 81 -2.34 -15.93 -10.40
N THR A 82 -3.19 -16.10 -9.38
CA THR A 82 -2.85 -16.73 -8.09
C THR A 82 -2.72 -18.25 -8.24
N THR A 83 -1.72 -18.70 -8.98
CA THR A 83 -1.40 -20.12 -9.11
C THR A 83 -0.66 -20.63 -7.87
N LYS A 84 -0.59 -21.96 -7.67
CA LYS A 84 0.19 -22.56 -6.57
C LYS A 84 1.66 -22.10 -6.56
N ALA A 85 2.27 -21.95 -7.75
CA ALA A 85 3.64 -21.47 -7.88
C ALA A 85 3.76 -20.00 -7.45
N VAL A 86 2.88 -19.13 -7.94
CA VAL A 86 2.86 -17.70 -7.57
C VAL A 86 2.65 -17.53 -6.06
N VAL A 87 1.70 -18.27 -5.46
CA VAL A 87 1.48 -18.22 -4.01
C VAL A 87 2.72 -18.62 -3.23
N ARG A 88 3.41 -19.69 -3.65
CA ARG A 88 4.64 -20.15 -2.99
C ARG A 88 5.73 -19.08 -3.04
N GLU A 89 6.04 -18.55 -4.23
CA GLU A 89 7.10 -17.57 -4.41
C GLU A 89 6.78 -16.23 -3.74
N ALA A 90 5.53 -15.74 -3.86
CA ALA A 90 5.10 -14.52 -3.18
C ALA A 90 5.09 -14.70 -1.65
N THR A 91 4.77 -15.90 -1.14
CA THR A 91 4.87 -16.20 0.29
C THR A 91 6.33 -16.20 0.76
N SER A 92 7.26 -16.76 -0.03
CA SER A 92 8.70 -16.73 0.26
C SER A 92 9.26 -15.30 0.30
N LEU A 93 8.87 -14.46 -0.67
CA LEU A 93 9.22 -13.03 -0.68
C LEU A 93 8.67 -12.32 0.57
N LYS A 94 7.39 -12.55 0.89
CA LYS A 94 6.76 -12.00 2.09
C LYS A 94 7.47 -12.43 3.37
N ASP A 95 7.83 -13.71 3.48
CA ASP A 95 8.56 -14.24 4.63
C ASP A 95 9.89 -13.49 4.83
N SER A 96 10.64 -13.31 3.74
CA SER A 96 11.91 -12.57 3.74
C SER A 96 11.75 -11.11 4.19
N ILE A 97 10.69 -10.43 3.75
CA ILE A 97 10.38 -9.05 4.16
C ILE A 97 10.10 -8.97 5.66
N TYR A 98 9.21 -9.82 6.18
CA TYR A 98 8.92 -9.82 7.63
C TYR A 98 10.13 -10.24 8.46
N ALA A 99 10.94 -11.19 7.99
CA ALA A 99 12.17 -11.58 8.67
C ALA A 99 13.14 -10.39 8.79
N LEU A 100 13.27 -9.58 7.74
CA LEU A 100 14.08 -8.36 7.76
C LEU A 100 13.49 -7.30 8.73
N MET A 101 12.17 -7.07 8.69
CA MET A 101 11.50 -6.15 9.62
C MET A 101 11.73 -6.58 11.08
N MET A 102 11.56 -7.85 11.38
CA MET A 102 11.75 -8.40 12.72
C MET A 102 13.22 -8.33 13.18
N PHE A 103 14.17 -8.57 12.27
CA PHE A 103 15.60 -8.46 12.55
C PHE A 103 16.02 -7.04 12.93
N ASN A 104 15.48 -6.03 12.24
CA ASN A 104 15.81 -4.63 12.49
C ASN A 104 14.97 -3.99 13.60
N LEU A 105 13.81 -4.55 13.96
CA LEU A 105 12.82 -3.94 14.84
C LEU A 105 13.42 -3.35 16.14
N ARG A 106 14.27 -4.11 16.84
CA ARG A 106 14.90 -3.61 18.08
C ARG A 106 15.73 -2.34 17.84
N LYS A 107 16.48 -2.30 16.74
CA LYS A 107 17.32 -1.16 16.37
C LYS A 107 16.47 0.01 15.88
N ASP A 108 15.44 -0.27 15.10
CA ASP A 108 14.52 0.76 14.57
C ASP A 108 13.78 1.46 15.70
N VAL A 109 13.35 0.72 16.73
CA VAL A 109 12.78 1.28 17.96
C VAL A 109 13.81 2.12 18.73
N ALA A 110 15.03 1.61 18.91
CA ALA A 110 16.09 2.34 19.62
C ALA A 110 16.50 3.64 18.92
N LEU A 111 16.34 3.72 17.59
CA LEU A 111 16.59 4.91 16.78
C LEU A 111 15.37 5.81 16.63
N GLY A 112 14.21 5.43 17.18
CA GLY A 112 12.95 6.19 17.06
C GLY A 112 12.34 6.17 15.65
N LEU A 113 12.74 5.23 14.79
CA LEU A 113 12.16 5.04 13.45
C LEU A 113 10.80 4.34 13.53
N VAL A 114 10.59 3.56 14.58
CA VAL A 114 9.34 2.87 14.88
C VAL A 114 8.94 3.23 16.31
N ASP A 115 7.76 3.81 16.48
CA ASP A 115 7.11 3.91 17.78
C ASP A 115 6.27 2.64 18.00
N PRO A 116 6.72 1.69 18.85
CA PRO A 116 6.04 0.43 18.98
C PRO A 116 4.67 0.55 19.66
N ILE A 117 4.46 1.58 20.48
CA ILE A 117 3.18 1.82 21.16
C ILE A 117 2.14 2.29 20.14
N ALA A 118 2.50 3.30 19.33
CA ALA A 118 1.62 3.84 18.30
C ALA A 118 1.30 2.80 17.21
N GLU A 119 2.31 2.06 16.74
CA GLU A 119 2.11 1.01 15.72
C GLU A 119 1.21 -0.12 16.24
N TYR A 120 1.39 -0.55 17.50
CA TYR A 120 0.53 -1.59 18.06
C TYR A 120 -0.91 -1.11 18.25
N ALA A 121 -1.10 0.12 18.75
CA ALA A 121 -2.44 0.69 18.93
C ALA A 121 -3.19 0.86 17.60
N LYS A 122 -2.47 1.17 16.52
CA LYS A 122 -3.04 1.20 15.16
C LYS A 122 -3.47 -0.18 14.67
N LEU A 123 -2.68 -1.22 14.95
CA LEU A 123 -2.98 -2.59 14.54
C LEU A 123 -4.12 -3.22 15.35
N TYR A 124 -4.27 -2.84 16.62
CA TYR A 124 -5.25 -3.42 17.53
C TYR A 124 -5.96 -2.32 18.34
N PRO A 125 -6.86 -1.55 17.72
CA PRO A 125 -7.49 -0.38 18.35
C PRO A 125 -8.37 -0.74 19.55
N ASP A 126 -8.94 -1.95 19.57
CA ASP A 126 -9.80 -2.44 20.65
C ASP A 126 -9.02 -3.02 21.84
N ASN A 127 -7.69 -3.19 21.71
CA ASN A 127 -6.84 -3.71 22.77
C ASN A 127 -6.36 -2.57 23.69
N PRO A 128 -6.13 -2.85 24.99
CA PRO A 128 -5.49 -1.87 25.88
C PRO A 128 -4.14 -1.43 25.35
N ALA A 129 -3.92 -0.12 25.27
CA ALA A 129 -2.66 0.43 24.84
C ALA A 129 -1.54 0.08 25.83
N TYR A 130 -0.37 -0.27 25.29
CA TYR A 130 0.84 -0.41 26.10
C TYR A 130 1.32 0.96 26.58
N THR A 131 1.88 1.00 27.79
CA THR A 131 2.45 2.22 28.38
C THR A 131 3.98 2.25 28.31
N SER A 132 4.60 1.18 27.82
CA SER A 132 6.06 1.06 27.70
C SER A 132 6.49 0.41 26.38
N THR A 133 7.72 0.73 25.99
CA THR A 133 8.32 0.39 24.70
C THR A 133 8.63 -1.10 24.58
N GLU A 134 9.09 -1.75 25.64
CA GLU A 134 9.51 -3.16 25.62
C GLU A 134 8.34 -4.13 25.35
N PRO A 135 7.22 -4.11 26.11
CA PRO A 135 6.11 -5.03 25.85
C PRO A 135 5.41 -4.73 24.52
N SER A 136 5.32 -3.46 24.10
CA SER A 136 4.78 -3.12 22.78
C SER A 136 5.67 -3.62 21.64
N THR A 137 7.00 -3.51 21.77
CA THR A 137 7.95 -4.09 20.80
C THR A 137 7.83 -5.61 20.72
N ALA A 138 7.71 -6.30 21.87
CA ALA A 138 7.52 -7.74 21.90
C ALA A 138 6.19 -8.16 21.24
N ALA A 139 5.12 -7.39 21.46
CA ALA A 139 3.82 -7.62 20.86
C ALA A 139 3.86 -7.44 19.33
N LEU A 140 4.54 -6.39 18.83
CA LEU A 140 4.78 -6.20 17.39
C LEU A 140 5.59 -7.35 16.78
N TYR A 141 6.62 -7.84 17.48
CA TYR A 141 7.37 -9.01 17.02
C TYR A 141 6.45 -10.24 16.87
N GLY A 142 5.56 -10.46 17.84
CA GLY A 142 4.54 -11.51 17.79
C GLY A 142 3.60 -11.36 16.58
N HIS A 143 3.10 -10.14 16.36
CA HIS A 143 2.26 -9.81 15.20
C HIS A 143 2.98 -10.10 13.87
N TYR A 144 4.20 -9.59 13.69
CA TYR A 144 4.99 -9.81 12.47
C TYR A 144 5.28 -11.29 12.25
N ASN A 145 5.61 -12.06 13.28
CA ASN A 145 5.82 -13.49 13.14
C ASN A 145 4.54 -14.23 12.68
N GLN A 146 3.36 -13.82 13.18
CA GLN A 146 2.09 -14.37 12.72
C GLN A 146 1.77 -13.94 11.28
N ALA A 147 2.06 -12.69 10.91
CA ALA A 147 1.88 -12.19 9.54
C ALA A 147 2.80 -12.90 8.53
N ARG A 148 4.04 -13.18 8.95
CA ARG A 148 5.08 -13.91 8.22
C ARG A 148 4.65 -15.31 7.81
N THR A 149 4.05 -16.07 8.74
CA THR A 149 3.68 -17.47 8.51
C THR A 149 2.39 -17.67 7.70
N ARG A 150 1.57 -16.62 7.52
CA ARG A 150 0.36 -16.69 6.69
C ARG A 150 0.73 -16.85 5.21
N SER A 151 0.00 -17.67 4.46
CA SER A 151 0.18 -17.75 3.00
C SER A 151 -0.42 -16.53 2.28
N THR A 152 0.18 -16.10 1.17
CA THR A 152 -0.39 -15.04 0.31
C THR A 152 -1.64 -15.49 -0.45
N GLY A 153 -1.94 -16.79 -0.46
CA GLY A 153 -3.17 -17.35 -1.04
C GLY A 153 -4.37 -17.33 -0.09
N VAL A 154 -4.20 -16.86 1.15
CA VAL A 154 -5.28 -16.79 2.15
C VAL A 154 -5.88 -15.39 2.14
N LYS A 155 -7.21 -15.31 2.21
CA LYS A 155 -7.92 -14.04 2.39
C LYS A 155 -7.73 -13.53 3.81
N VAL A 156 -7.28 -12.28 3.93
CA VAL A 156 -7.11 -11.58 5.21
C VAL A 156 -8.10 -10.41 5.28
N PRO A 157 -8.76 -10.19 6.43
CA PRO A 157 -9.60 -9.01 6.64
C PRO A 157 -8.83 -7.70 6.48
N ALA A 158 -9.54 -6.62 6.16
CA ALA A 158 -8.94 -5.28 6.04
C ALA A 158 -8.54 -4.67 7.40
N SER A 159 -9.13 -5.15 8.50
CA SER A 159 -8.87 -4.69 9.87
C SER A 159 -8.73 -5.87 10.83
N PHE A 160 -7.97 -5.66 11.91
CA PHE A 160 -7.85 -6.58 13.03
C PHE A 160 -8.70 -6.11 14.20
#